data_AF-A0A413T0M8-F1
#
_entry.id   AF-A0A413T0M8-F1
#
_cell.length_a   1.000
_cell.length_b   1.000
_cell.length_c   1.000
_cell.angle_alpha   90.00
_cell.angle_beta   90.00
_cell.angle_gamma   90.00
#
_symmetry.space_group_name_H-M   'P 1'
#
loop_
_entity.id
_entity.type
_entity.pdbx_description
1 polymer ?
#
loop_
_entity_poly.entity_id
_entity_poly.type
_entity_poly.pdbx_seq_one_letter_code
_entity_poly.pdbx_strand_id
1 'polypeptide(L)'
;MKHVNTTDMYFQVINCEEIDELKQILNKYSPYYSNWRDYVNNVMLTNGLSYEKLGKKCGFSKNTIKGWVKNNCMPKSRENFIKFCMGLRYNLQEINFVLQRYGKYPRLYSKSLEDAICIYIISHYPKDESINPYDEYEKIKANFLNILKTKNKRKFLADSPNSTMDMEKKIIGFSNEKELVDFVRKNEVEYLNSYYKLIDYIEAYVKAENLGGSYHSLIENEKLDKGFEKMISNLKNWGEVPNRQRLMALGIKLNMSCLEINQLLWYANMEKLCPKDKIECIILYVLSNIDVANPTYQTNHMALVSAYSDNPHIEEQCKNLLVELTGLKTSEEIQEEVQYYIKDTLQSLDLEDEDYGMLQLFVENNIEK
;
A
#
# COMPACT_ATOMS: atom_id res chain seq x y z
N MET A 1 19.86 5.93 -22.54
CA MET A 1 18.48 6.46 -22.58
C MET A 1 18.46 7.82 -21.89
N LYS A 2 17.85 8.86 -22.49
CA LYS A 2 17.66 10.15 -21.80
C LYS A 2 16.81 9.91 -20.55
N HIS A 3 17.28 10.40 -19.41
CA HIS A 3 16.58 10.28 -18.13
C HIS A 3 15.28 11.08 -18.20
N VAL A 4 14.13 10.41 -18.09
CA VAL A 4 12.83 11.09 -18.01
C VAL A 4 12.68 11.64 -16.59
N ASN A 5 12.49 12.95 -16.46
CA ASN A 5 12.18 13.57 -15.18
C ASN A 5 10.75 13.14 -14.76
N THR A 6 10.66 12.35 -13.68
CA THR A 6 9.37 11.86 -13.16
C THR A 6 8.51 13.01 -12.63
N THR A 7 9.14 14.05 -12.07
CA THR A 7 8.46 15.21 -11.49
C THR A 7 7.79 16.05 -12.59
N ASP A 8 8.49 16.31 -13.69
CA ASP A 8 7.90 17.05 -14.82
C ASP A 8 6.72 16.28 -15.43
N MET A 9 6.85 14.95 -15.53
CA MET A 9 5.75 14.11 -16.00
C MET A 9 4.56 14.13 -15.03
N TYR A 10 4.80 14.13 -13.72
CA TYR A 10 3.75 14.24 -12.72
C TYR A 10 2.96 15.54 -12.89
N PHE A 11 3.65 16.69 -12.96
CA PHE A 11 2.99 17.99 -13.15
C PHE A 11 2.26 18.11 -14.49
N GLN A 12 2.79 17.51 -15.57
CA GLN A 12 2.08 17.43 -16.85
C GLN A 12 0.77 16.65 -16.75
N VAL A 13 0.72 15.61 -15.91
CA VAL A 13 -0.47 14.75 -15.77
C VAL A 13 -1.53 15.39 -14.87
N ILE A 14 -1.15 15.97 -13.74
CA ILE A 14 -2.14 16.54 -12.80
C ILE A 14 -2.74 17.87 -13.29
N ASN A 15 -2.05 18.58 -14.19
CA ASN A 15 -2.54 19.82 -14.82
C ASN A 15 -3.18 19.55 -16.20
N CYS A 16 -3.41 18.29 -16.54
CA CYS A 16 -4.03 17.91 -17.80
C CYS A 16 -5.55 18.07 -17.66
N GLU A 17 -6.14 18.89 -18.52
CA GLU A 17 -7.59 19.17 -18.51
C GLU A 17 -8.31 18.22 -19.48
N GLU A 18 -7.74 17.99 -20.66
CA GLU A 18 -8.40 17.24 -21.73
C GLU A 18 -7.87 15.81 -21.90
N ILE A 19 -8.78 14.87 -22.22
CA ILE A 19 -8.42 13.46 -22.40
C ILE A 19 -7.44 13.24 -23.57
N ASP A 20 -7.46 14.11 -24.58
CA ASP A 20 -6.55 14.03 -25.72
C ASP A 20 -5.12 14.44 -25.36
N GLU A 21 -4.93 15.36 -24.41
CA GLU A 21 -3.61 15.68 -23.86
C GLU A 21 -3.03 14.51 -23.07
N LEU A 22 -3.87 13.82 -22.27
CA LEU A 22 -3.48 12.59 -21.58
C LEU A 22 -3.01 11.52 -22.58
N LYS A 23 -3.72 11.32 -23.70
CA LYS A 23 -3.30 10.37 -24.75
C LYS A 23 -1.92 10.73 -25.32
N GLN A 24 -1.62 12.02 -25.52
CA GLN A 24 -0.30 12.46 -25.99
C GLN A 24 0.80 12.14 -24.95
N ILE A 25 0.55 12.39 -23.67
CA ILE A 25 1.46 12.04 -22.57
C ILE A 25 1.72 10.53 -22.55
N LEU A 26 0.67 9.71 -22.56
CA LEU A 26 0.78 8.25 -22.54
C LEU A 26 1.59 7.71 -23.73
N ASN A 27 1.38 8.26 -24.93
CA ASN A 27 2.11 7.86 -26.12
C ASN A 27 3.60 8.24 -26.02
N LYS A 28 3.89 9.47 -25.60
CA LYS A 28 5.25 10.01 -25.41
C LYS A 28 6.07 9.15 -24.45
N TYR A 29 5.46 8.67 -23.37
CA TYR A 29 6.16 7.92 -22.32
C TYR A 29 6.02 6.40 -22.43
N SER A 30 5.29 5.89 -23.43
CA SER A 30 5.10 4.44 -23.64
C SER A 30 6.38 3.59 -23.66
N PRO A 31 7.53 4.05 -24.21
CA PRO A 31 8.76 3.26 -24.20
C PRO A 31 9.43 3.13 -22.82
N TYR A 32 8.99 3.91 -21.84
CA TYR A 32 9.57 3.94 -20.48
C TYR A 32 8.78 3.11 -19.47
N TYR A 33 7.66 2.52 -19.88
CA TYR A 33 6.89 1.61 -19.04
C TYR A 33 7.67 0.32 -18.79
N SER A 34 7.74 -0.10 -17.53
CA SER A 34 8.57 -1.24 -17.14
C SER A 34 7.97 -2.55 -17.63
N ASN A 35 8.78 -3.31 -18.35
CA ASN A 35 8.41 -4.61 -18.88
C ASN A 35 9.27 -5.71 -18.24
N TRP A 36 8.62 -6.60 -17.49
CA TRP A 36 9.27 -7.74 -16.83
C TRP A 36 9.98 -8.67 -17.80
N ARG A 37 9.38 -8.95 -18.95
CA ARG A 37 9.97 -9.81 -19.98
C ARG A 37 11.33 -9.27 -20.42
N ASP A 38 11.39 -7.97 -20.67
CA ASP A 38 12.59 -7.30 -21.18
C ASP A 38 13.67 -7.27 -20.07
N TYR A 39 13.26 -7.06 -18.82
CA TYR A 39 14.13 -7.17 -17.66
C TYR A 39 14.75 -8.56 -17.50
N VAL A 40 13.94 -9.63 -17.52
CA VAL A 40 14.46 -11.02 -17.38
C VAL A 40 15.37 -11.39 -18.56
N ASN A 41 15.03 -10.96 -19.79
CA ASN A 41 15.91 -11.14 -20.95
C ASN A 41 17.28 -10.49 -20.73
N ASN A 42 17.30 -9.25 -20.24
CA ASN A 42 18.56 -8.55 -19.93
C ASN A 42 19.36 -9.25 -18.83
N VAL A 43 18.70 -9.72 -17.77
CA VAL A 43 19.36 -10.53 -16.72
C VAL A 43 20.01 -11.77 -17.33
N MET A 44 19.30 -12.49 -18.19
CA MET A 44 19.85 -13.68 -18.85
C MET A 44 21.05 -13.36 -19.75
N LEU A 45 20.95 -12.32 -20.57
CA LEU A 45 22.00 -11.91 -21.49
C LEU A 45 23.26 -11.45 -20.77
N THR A 46 23.12 -10.53 -19.80
CA THR A 46 24.25 -9.97 -19.06
C THR A 46 24.99 -11.01 -18.23
N ASN A 47 24.28 -12.04 -17.74
CA ASN A 47 24.88 -13.10 -16.91
C ASN A 47 25.21 -14.39 -17.70
N GLY A 48 25.03 -14.41 -19.03
CA GLY A 48 25.28 -15.59 -19.85
C GLY A 48 24.45 -16.83 -19.45
N LEU A 49 23.22 -16.63 -18.98
CA LEU A 49 22.37 -17.68 -18.43
C LEU A 49 21.43 -18.27 -19.48
N SER A 50 21.29 -19.59 -19.47
CA SER A 50 20.18 -20.28 -20.16
C SER A 50 18.94 -20.34 -19.27
N TYR A 51 17.78 -20.66 -19.84
CA TYR A 51 16.54 -20.84 -19.07
C TYR A 51 16.69 -21.86 -17.94
N GLU A 52 17.47 -22.92 -18.19
CA GLU A 52 17.71 -23.99 -17.22
C GLU A 52 18.67 -23.57 -16.12
N LYS A 53 19.76 -22.86 -16.46
CA LYS A 53 20.71 -22.32 -15.48
C LYS A 53 20.04 -21.29 -14.56
N LEU A 54 19.28 -20.34 -15.14
CA LEU A 54 18.52 -19.36 -14.36
C LEU A 54 17.44 -20.03 -13.49
N GLY A 55 16.71 -21.00 -14.06
CA GLY A 55 15.72 -21.78 -13.33
C GLY A 55 16.33 -22.47 -12.11
N LYS A 56 17.43 -23.22 -12.30
CA LYS A 56 18.14 -23.89 -11.20
C LYS A 56 18.63 -22.90 -10.14
N LYS A 57 19.24 -21.80 -10.56
CA LYS A 57 19.79 -20.77 -9.65
C LYS A 57 18.71 -20.11 -8.79
N CYS A 58 17.54 -19.85 -9.36
CA CYS A 58 16.42 -19.22 -8.66
C CYS A 58 15.41 -20.22 -8.06
N GLY A 59 15.59 -21.53 -8.23
CA GLY A 59 14.63 -22.55 -7.76
C GLY A 59 13.29 -22.55 -8.52
N PHE A 60 13.34 -22.32 -9.84
CA PHE A 60 12.20 -22.41 -10.76
C PHE A 60 12.42 -23.46 -11.84
N SER A 61 11.32 -23.95 -12.42
CA SER A 61 11.40 -24.80 -13.61
C SER A 61 11.87 -24.01 -14.83
N LYS A 62 12.55 -24.68 -15.77
CA LYS A 62 12.91 -24.12 -17.09
C LYS A 62 11.70 -23.54 -17.82
N ASN A 63 10.52 -24.18 -17.70
CA ASN A 63 9.30 -23.74 -18.37
C ASN A 63 8.73 -22.46 -17.75
N THR A 64 8.88 -22.27 -16.44
CA THR A 64 8.52 -21.03 -15.75
C THR A 64 9.32 -19.85 -16.32
N ILE A 65 10.65 -19.99 -16.40
CA ILE A 65 11.52 -18.95 -16.97
C ILE A 65 11.19 -18.70 -18.44
N LYS A 66 10.98 -19.77 -19.23
CA LYS A 66 10.57 -19.65 -20.64
C LYS A 66 9.24 -18.89 -20.77
N GLY A 67 8.28 -19.12 -19.88
CA GLY A 67 7.01 -18.39 -19.85
C GLY A 67 7.20 -16.89 -19.63
N TRP A 68 8.09 -16.50 -18.71
CA TRP A 68 8.41 -15.09 -18.48
C TRP A 68 9.06 -14.42 -19.69
N VAL A 69 9.97 -15.11 -20.36
CA VAL A 69 10.74 -14.56 -21.48
C VAL A 69 9.99 -14.56 -22.82
N LYS A 70 9.23 -15.62 -23.12
CA LYS A 70 8.58 -15.80 -24.43
C LYS A 70 7.09 -15.47 -24.43
N ASN A 71 6.40 -15.76 -23.34
CA ASN A 71 4.94 -15.68 -23.27
C ASN A 71 4.46 -14.46 -22.48
N ASN A 72 5.38 -13.57 -22.10
CA ASN A 72 5.11 -12.38 -21.29
C ASN A 72 4.35 -12.69 -19.98
N CYS A 73 4.56 -13.89 -19.42
CA CYS A 73 3.98 -14.26 -18.13
C CYS A 73 4.73 -13.56 -16.99
N MET A 74 4.04 -13.35 -15.87
CA MET A 74 4.62 -12.76 -14.66
C MET A 74 4.81 -13.82 -13.55
N PRO A 75 5.73 -13.63 -12.59
CA PRO A 75 5.69 -14.34 -11.32
C PRO A 75 4.32 -14.14 -10.67
N LYS A 76 3.76 -15.23 -10.10
CA LYS A 76 2.37 -15.24 -9.63
C LYS A 76 2.17 -14.63 -8.24
N SER A 77 3.25 -14.38 -7.51
CA SER A 77 3.22 -13.90 -6.14
C SER A 77 4.46 -13.09 -5.80
N ARG A 78 4.38 -12.32 -4.71
CA ARG A 78 5.49 -11.55 -4.15
C ARG A 78 6.69 -12.43 -3.81
N GLU A 79 6.43 -13.59 -3.22
CA GLU A 79 7.42 -14.57 -2.81
C GLU A 79 8.21 -15.09 -4.02
N ASN A 80 7.57 -15.23 -5.18
CA ASN A 80 8.27 -15.64 -6.40
C ASN A 80 9.23 -14.55 -6.90
N PHE A 81 8.92 -13.26 -6.72
CA PHE A 81 9.87 -12.18 -7.01
C PHE A 81 11.04 -12.20 -6.02
N ILE A 82 10.77 -12.36 -4.72
CA ILE A 82 11.81 -12.47 -3.68
C ILE A 82 12.73 -13.66 -3.99
N LYS A 83 12.16 -14.83 -4.25
CA LYS A 83 12.87 -16.06 -4.63
C LYS A 83 13.74 -15.87 -5.87
N PHE A 84 13.21 -15.21 -6.90
CA PHE A 84 13.97 -14.87 -8.10
C PHE A 84 15.20 -14.02 -7.78
N CYS A 85 15.01 -12.92 -7.05
CA CYS A 85 16.09 -11.99 -6.72
C CYS A 85 17.12 -12.59 -5.75
N MET A 86 16.68 -13.39 -4.76
CA MET A 86 17.56 -14.12 -3.85
C MET A 86 18.43 -15.13 -4.59
N GLY A 87 17.86 -15.84 -5.57
CA GLY A 87 18.65 -16.74 -6.42
C GLY A 87 19.74 -15.99 -7.21
N LEU A 88 19.45 -14.76 -7.63
CA LEU A 88 20.44 -13.87 -8.27
C LEU A 88 21.38 -13.18 -7.27
N ARG A 89 21.19 -13.37 -5.96
CA ARG A 89 21.98 -12.78 -4.87
C ARG A 89 21.96 -11.26 -4.87
N TYR A 90 20.83 -10.68 -5.24
CA TYR A 90 20.61 -9.24 -5.18
C TYR A 90 20.64 -8.73 -3.75
N ASN A 91 21.17 -7.53 -3.58
CA ASN A 91 21.13 -6.82 -2.31
C ASN A 91 19.71 -6.26 -2.03
N LEU A 92 19.52 -5.71 -0.83
CA LEU A 92 18.22 -5.20 -0.38
C LEU A 92 17.63 -4.13 -1.31
N GLN A 93 18.47 -3.21 -1.81
CA GLN A 93 18.03 -2.13 -2.71
C GLN A 93 17.55 -2.69 -4.06
N GLU A 94 18.31 -3.61 -4.64
CA GLU A 94 17.98 -4.28 -5.90
C GLU A 94 16.68 -5.09 -5.78
N ILE A 95 16.49 -5.82 -4.67
CA ILE A 95 15.26 -6.57 -4.41
C ILE A 95 14.06 -5.64 -4.31
N ASN A 96 14.17 -4.57 -3.52
CA ASN A 96 13.10 -3.60 -3.35
C ASN A 96 12.74 -2.91 -4.68
N PHE A 97 13.74 -2.59 -5.50
CA PHE A 97 13.52 -2.07 -6.86
C PHE A 97 12.70 -3.04 -7.71
N VAL A 98 13.06 -4.34 -7.73
CA VAL A 98 12.31 -5.33 -8.53
C VAL A 98 10.88 -5.50 -8.03
N LEU A 99 10.69 -5.59 -6.71
CA LEU A 99 9.38 -5.74 -6.07
C LEU A 99 8.45 -4.59 -6.42
N GLN A 100 8.92 -3.35 -6.29
CA GLN A 100 8.09 -2.17 -6.54
C GLN A 100 7.88 -1.94 -8.03
N ARG A 101 8.94 -2.03 -8.84
CA ARG A 101 8.87 -1.63 -10.25
C ARG A 101 8.18 -2.66 -11.13
N TYR A 102 8.49 -3.94 -10.95
CA TYR A 102 7.94 -5.03 -11.79
C TYR A 102 6.86 -5.84 -11.07
N GLY A 103 7.04 -6.09 -9.77
CA GLY A 103 6.08 -6.86 -8.99
C GLY A 103 4.84 -6.08 -8.55
N LYS A 104 4.93 -4.75 -8.46
CA LYS A 104 3.89 -3.89 -7.88
C LYS A 104 3.51 -4.31 -6.45
N TYR A 105 4.54 -4.69 -5.68
CA TYR A 105 4.43 -5.09 -4.27
C TYR A 105 5.16 -4.09 -3.36
N PRO A 106 4.86 -4.08 -2.05
CA PRO A 106 5.64 -3.34 -1.08
C PRO A 106 7.11 -3.75 -1.08
N ARG A 107 7.98 -2.79 -0.73
CA ARG A 107 9.36 -3.12 -0.36
C ARG A 107 9.38 -3.98 0.91
N LEU A 108 10.47 -4.70 1.14
CA LEU A 108 10.65 -5.49 2.36
C LEU A 108 10.49 -4.57 3.59
N TYR A 109 9.69 -5.01 4.55
CA TYR A 109 9.32 -4.26 5.75
C TYR A 109 9.92 -4.89 7.00
N SER A 110 10.88 -4.23 7.62
CA SER A 110 11.62 -4.74 8.79
C SER A 110 10.76 -5.06 10.03
N LYS A 111 9.52 -4.54 10.11
CA LYS A 111 8.56 -4.87 11.18
C LYS A 111 7.59 -5.99 10.80
N SER A 112 7.69 -6.55 9.60
CA SER A 112 7.07 -7.82 9.24
C SER A 112 8.07 -8.94 9.50
N LEU A 113 7.64 -9.97 10.22
CA LEU A 113 8.52 -11.09 10.60
C LEU A 113 9.14 -11.78 9.38
N GLU A 114 8.32 -12.06 8.36
CA GLU A 114 8.79 -12.74 7.15
C GLU A 114 9.80 -11.89 6.39
N ASP A 115 9.55 -10.58 6.30
CA ASP A 115 10.47 -9.66 5.63
C ASP A 115 11.74 -9.40 6.45
N ALA A 116 11.67 -9.40 7.77
CA ALA A 116 12.83 -9.33 8.65
C ALA A 116 13.77 -10.52 8.43
N ILE A 117 13.22 -11.73 8.29
CA ILE A 117 13.99 -12.93 7.94
C ILE A 117 14.59 -12.79 6.53
N CYS A 118 13.82 -12.28 5.56
CA CYS A 118 14.34 -11.99 4.22
C CYS A 118 15.53 -11.02 4.28
N ILE A 119 15.39 -9.89 4.99
CA ILE A 119 16.45 -8.87 5.14
C ILE A 119 17.70 -9.48 5.78
N TYR A 120 17.53 -10.33 6.79
CA TYR A 120 18.64 -11.05 7.41
C TYR A 120 19.39 -11.95 6.41
N ILE A 121 18.66 -12.79 5.66
CA ILE A 121 19.26 -13.68 4.65
C ILE A 121 19.97 -12.89 3.55
N ILE A 122 19.37 -11.80 3.07
CA ILE A 122 19.96 -10.95 2.02
C ILE A 122 21.28 -10.33 2.51
N SER A 123 21.37 -10.00 3.79
CA SER A 123 22.58 -9.43 4.40
C SER A 123 23.64 -10.48 4.70
N HIS A 124 23.25 -11.76 4.76
CA HIS A 124 24.08 -12.89 5.20
C HIS A 124 23.99 -14.06 4.22
N TYR A 125 24.01 -13.78 2.91
CA TYR A 125 23.90 -14.83 1.91
C TYR A 125 24.88 -15.98 2.17
N PRO A 126 24.46 -17.25 2.01
CA PRO A 126 25.35 -18.40 2.15
C PRO A 126 26.57 -18.25 1.25
N LYS A 127 27.78 -18.43 1.80
CA LYS A 127 29.03 -18.32 1.02
C LYS A 127 29.15 -19.37 -0.08
N ASP A 128 28.55 -20.53 0.14
CA ASP A 128 28.44 -21.59 -0.87
C ASP A 128 27.38 -21.21 -1.90
N GLU A 129 27.81 -21.07 -3.17
CA GLU A 129 26.94 -20.73 -4.29
C GLU A 129 25.94 -21.83 -4.66
N SER A 130 26.18 -23.07 -4.24
CA SER A 130 25.28 -24.19 -4.48
C SER A 130 24.04 -24.15 -3.59
N ILE A 131 24.11 -23.43 -2.45
CA ILE A 131 22.98 -23.25 -1.54
C ILE A 131 22.06 -22.17 -2.12
N ASN A 132 20.79 -22.51 -2.28
CA ASN A 132 19.76 -21.55 -2.64
C ASN A 132 19.37 -20.73 -1.40
N PRO A 133 19.58 -19.40 -1.38
CA PRO A 133 19.26 -18.60 -0.21
C PRO A 133 17.79 -18.62 0.19
N TYR A 134 16.88 -18.87 -0.75
CA TYR A 134 15.46 -18.97 -0.46
C TYR A 134 15.14 -20.23 0.37
N ASP A 135 15.90 -21.32 0.20
CA ASP A 135 15.71 -22.52 1.02
C ASP A 135 16.18 -22.27 2.47
N GLU A 136 17.24 -21.48 2.67
CA GLU A 136 17.66 -21.02 4.00
C GLU A 136 16.63 -20.09 4.65
N TYR A 137 16.02 -19.19 3.86
CA TYR A 137 14.88 -18.39 4.32
C TYR A 137 13.74 -19.27 4.86
N GLU A 138 13.33 -20.30 4.14
CA GLU A 138 12.26 -21.21 4.58
C GLU A 138 12.65 -21.99 5.85
N LYS A 139 13.92 -22.39 5.98
CA LYS A 139 14.44 -23.03 7.20
C LYS A 139 14.36 -22.12 8.41
N ILE A 140 14.85 -20.88 8.31
CA ILE A 140 14.81 -19.93 9.43
C ILE A 140 13.37 -19.54 9.75
N LYS A 141 12.52 -19.36 8.74
CA LYS A 141 11.08 -19.10 8.93
C LYS A 141 10.39 -20.18 9.77
N ALA A 142 10.76 -21.44 9.60
CA ALA A 142 10.23 -22.53 10.40
C ALA A 142 10.53 -22.39 11.92
N ASN A 143 11.62 -21.72 12.29
CA ASN A 143 11.97 -21.49 13.70
C ASN A 143 11.01 -20.51 14.41
N PHE A 144 10.21 -19.76 13.64
CA PHE A 144 9.24 -18.78 14.15
C PHE A 144 7.77 -19.22 13.99
N LEU A 145 7.51 -20.50 13.74
CA LEU A 145 6.15 -21.02 13.52
C LEU A 145 5.15 -20.67 14.63
N ASN A 146 5.59 -20.62 15.89
CA ASN A 146 4.70 -20.27 17.01
C ASN A 146 4.23 -18.81 16.92
N ILE A 147 5.12 -17.87 16.58
CA ILE A 147 4.78 -16.45 16.40
C ILE A 147 3.89 -16.28 15.16
N LEU A 148 4.19 -17.01 14.08
CA LEU A 148 3.36 -16.99 12.88
C LEU A 148 1.93 -17.47 13.16
N LYS A 149 1.75 -18.51 13.97
CA LYS A 149 0.41 -19.02 14.36
C LYS A 149 -0.39 -18.06 15.24
N THR A 150 0.26 -17.21 16.04
CA THR A 150 -0.41 -16.27 16.94
C THR A 150 -0.73 -14.91 16.29
N LYS A 151 -0.25 -14.64 15.08
CA LYS A 151 -0.52 -13.39 14.34
C LYS A 151 -2.02 -13.05 14.18
N ASN A 152 -2.90 -14.05 14.19
CA ASN A 152 -4.36 -13.84 14.15
C ASN A 152 -4.96 -13.22 15.44
N LYS A 153 -4.14 -13.00 16.49
CA LYS A 153 -4.53 -12.36 17.75
C LYS A 153 -3.81 -11.03 17.90
N ARG A 154 -4.07 -10.08 16.99
CA ARG A 154 -3.54 -8.71 17.04
C ARG A 154 -3.65 -8.17 18.47
N LYS A 155 -2.58 -7.60 19.01
CA LYS A 155 -2.57 -6.95 20.32
C LYS A 155 -2.61 -5.44 20.10
N PHE A 156 -3.45 -4.70 20.80
CA PHE A 156 -3.44 -3.24 20.65
C PHE A 156 -2.03 -2.67 20.87
N LEU A 157 -1.58 -1.83 19.94
CA LEU A 157 -0.29 -1.15 19.97
C LEU A 157 -0.53 0.29 19.51
N ALA A 158 -0.56 1.23 20.46
CA ALA A 158 -0.77 2.65 20.16
C ALA A 158 0.41 3.20 19.33
N ASP A 159 1.64 2.96 19.80
CA ASP A 159 2.86 3.32 19.09
C ASP A 159 3.95 2.27 19.21
N SER A 160 4.70 2.10 18.13
CA SER A 160 5.87 1.25 18.07
C SER A 160 7.11 2.08 18.44
N PRO A 161 7.89 1.67 19.47
CA PRO A 161 9.04 2.43 19.96
C PRO A 161 10.25 2.37 19.00
N ASN A 162 10.26 1.46 18.03
CA ASN A 162 11.34 1.33 17.07
C ASN A 162 10.92 1.95 15.74
N SER A 163 11.77 2.75 15.10
CA SER A 163 11.52 3.13 13.71
C SER A 163 11.77 1.94 12.77
N THR A 164 11.11 1.91 11.62
CA THR A 164 11.34 0.88 10.57
C THR A 164 12.80 0.86 10.13
N MET A 165 13.43 2.03 10.01
CA MET A 165 14.83 2.15 9.63
C MET A 165 15.80 1.59 10.69
N ASP A 166 15.51 1.80 11.97
CA ASP A 166 16.36 1.28 13.05
C ASP A 166 16.26 -0.24 13.16
N MET A 167 15.05 -0.80 12.99
CA MET A 167 14.84 -2.24 12.90
C MET A 167 15.65 -2.84 11.75
N GLU A 168 15.57 -2.23 10.57
CA GLU A 168 16.31 -2.68 9.38
C GLU A 168 17.83 -2.68 9.60
N LYS A 169 18.38 -1.56 10.11
CA LYS A 169 19.82 -1.45 10.40
C LYS A 169 20.28 -2.50 11.41
N LYS A 170 19.49 -2.77 12.46
CA LYS A 170 19.80 -3.81 13.44
C LYS A 170 19.84 -5.19 12.79
N ILE A 171 18.83 -5.52 11.98
CA ILE A 171 18.75 -6.83 11.30
C ILE A 171 19.93 -7.05 10.36
N ILE A 172 20.32 -6.02 9.60
CA ILE A 172 21.48 -6.08 8.69
C ILE A 172 22.78 -6.34 9.47
N GLY A 173 22.90 -5.83 10.70
CA GLY A 173 24.10 -5.93 11.52
C GLY A 173 24.25 -7.21 12.35
N PHE A 174 23.30 -8.14 12.30
CA PHE A 174 23.37 -9.36 13.12
C PHE A 174 24.46 -10.32 12.67
N SER A 175 25.30 -10.77 13.59
CA SER A 175 26.43 -11.64 13.24
C SER A 175 26.02 -13.09 12.97
N ASN A 176 24.86 -13.53 13.47
CA ASN A 176 24.40 -14.91 13.43
C ASN A 176 22.88 -15.01 13.62
N GLU A 177 22.32 -16.20 13.35
CA GLU A 177 20.88 -16.46 13.44
C GLU A 177 20.33 -16.30 14.86
N LYS A 178 21.14 -16.59 15.89
CA LYS A 178 20.70 -16.48 17.29
C LYS A 178 20.34 -15.04 17.65
N GLU A 179 21.10 -14.06 17.17
CA GLU A 179 20.79 -12.63 17.36
C GLU A 179 19.45 -12.25 16.72
N LEU A 180 19.14 -12.77 15.53
CA LEU A 180 17.84 -12.58 14.90
C LEU A 180 16.71 -13.17 15.75
N VAL A 181 16.88 -14.41 16.24
CA VAL A 181 15.88 -15.09 17.06
C VAL A 181 15.61 -14.32 18.36
N ASP A 182 16.67 -13.92 19.07
CA ASP A 182 16.57 -13.17 20.32
C ASP A 182 15.92 -11.79 20.09
N PHE A 183 16.27 -11.12 18.98
CA PHE A 183 15.67 -9.85 18.60
C PHE A 183 14.18 -9.96 18.27
N VAL A 184 13.78 -10.98 17.52
CA VAL A 184 12.37 -11.22 17.16
C VAL A 184 11.55 -11.51 18.42
N ARG A 185 12.04 -12.35 19.32
CA ARG A 185 11.36 -12.66 20.59
C ARG A 185 11.21 -11.42 21.46
N LYS A 186 12.25 -10.59 21.57
CA LYS A 186 12.20 -9.35 22.34
C LYS A 186 11.16 -8.34 21.80
N ASN A 187 10.93 -8.33 20.49
CA ASN A 187 10.00 -7.40 19.83
C ASN A 187 8.75 -8.10 19.28
N GLU A 188 8.33 -9.25 19.86
CA GLU A 188 7.24 -10.08 19.33
C GLU A 188 5.96 -9.28 19.08
N VAL A 189 5.59 -8.38 20.00
CA VAL A 189 4.38 -7.55 19.90
C VAL A 189 4.40 -6.66 18.66
N GLU A 190 5.56 -6.16 18.25
CA GLU A 190 5.70 -5.33 17.04
C GLU A 190 5.47 -6.15 15.78
N TYR A 191 6.00 -7.38 15.72
CA TYR A 191 5.81 -8.30 14.59
C TYR A 191 4.39 -8.85 14.48
N LEU A 192 3.69 -9.02 15.62
CA LEU A 192 2.26 -9.38 15.66
C LEU A 192 1.38 -8.22 15.18
N ASN A 193 1.89 -6.98 15.22
CA ASN A 193 1.19 -5.75 14.82
C ASN A 193 1.77 -5.13 13.55
N SER A 194 2.39 -5.93 12.69
CA SER A 194 2.87 -5.44 11.39
C SER A 194 1.72 -4.77 10.63
N TYR A 195 1.98 -3.57 10.09
CA TYR A 195 1.00 -2.78 9.32
C TYR A 195 -0.23 -2.29 10.11
N TYR A 196 -0.17 -2.20 11.44
CA TYR A 196 -1.26 -1.68 12.26
C TYR A 196 -1.78 -0.31 11.78
N LYS A 197 -0.88 0.63 11.43
CA LYS A 197 -1.27 1.95 10.89
C LYS A 197 -2.05 1.87 9.58
N LEU A 198 -1.69 0.94 8.69
CA LEU A 198 -2.44 0.71 7.43
C LEU A 198 -3.85 0.19 7.72
N ILE A 199 -3.96 -0.74 8.67
CA ILE A 199 -5.24 -1.33 9.06
C ILE A 199 -6.14 -0.24 9.65
N ASP A 200 -5.63 0.52 10.61
CA ASP A 200 -6.39 1.57 11.29
C ASP A 200 -6.81 2.66 10.31
N TYR A 201 -5.93 3.01 9.35
CA TYR A 201 -6.25 3.95 8.28
C TYR A 201 -7.37 3.44 7.39
N ILE A 202 -7.33 2.18 6.92
CA ILE A 202 -8.43 1.61 6.14
C ILE A 202 -9.72 1.58 6.96
N GLU A 203 -9.67 1.19 8.25
CA GLU A 203 -10.85 1.14 9.12
C GLU A 203 -11.51 2.51 9.30
N ALA A 204 -10.72 3.58 9.45
CA ALA A 204 -11.26 4.94 9.57
C ALA A 204 -12.05 5.35 8.32
N TYR A 205 -11.52 5.09 7.13
CA TYR A 205 -12.22 5.40 5.87
C TYR A 205 -13.44 4.51 5.64
N VAL A 206 -13.37 3.24 6.01
CA VAL A 206 -14.53 2.34 5.93
C VAL A 206 -15.66 2.83 6.82
N LYS A 207 -15.34 3.31 8.03
CA LYS A 207 -16.33 3.89 8.92
C LYS A 207 -16.89 5.20 8.37
N ALA A 208 -16.05 6.08 7.83
CA ALA A 208 -16.50 7.33 7.22
C ALA A 208 -17.50 7.08 6.08
N GLU A 209 -17.16 6.17 5.18
CA GLU A 209 -18.00 5.82 4.02
C GLU A 209 -19.25 5.02 4.38
N ASN A 210 -19.25 4.33 5.52
CA ASN A 210 -20.37 3.49 5.97
C ASN A 210 -21.07 4.02 7.23
N LEU A 211 -20.95 5.31 7.54
CA LEU A 211 -21.55 5.98 8.70
C LEU A 211 -21.32 5.23 10.05
N GLY A 212 -20.08 4.82 10.28
CA GLY A 212 -19.65 4.06 11.46
C GLY A 212 -19.81 2.54 11.33
N GLY A 213 -20.34 2.05 10.20
CA GLY A 213 -20.50 0.64 9.90
C GLY A 213 -19.20 -0.12 9.64
N SER A 214 -19.31 -1.46 9.61
CA SER A 214 -18.19 -2.35 9.33
C SER A 214 -17.87 -2.44 7.83
N TYR A 215 -16.72 -3.02 7.47
CA TYR A 215 -16.41 -3.31 6.06
C TYR A 215 -17.37 -4.33 5.45
N HIS A 216 -17.81 -5.30 6.25
CA HIS A 216 -18.74 -6.33 5.80
C HIS A 216 -20.07 -5.71 5.35
N SER A 217 -20.64 -4.82 6.18
CA SER A 217 -21.85 -4.08 5.83
C SER A 217 -21.64 -3.15 4.64
N LEU A 218 -20.46 -2.54 4.48
CA LEU A 218 -20.15 -1.72 3.31
C LEU A 218 -20.19 -2.56 2.02
N ILE A 219 -19.62 -3.78 2.03
CA ILE A 219 -19.66 -4.67 0.87
C ILE A 219 -21.09 -5.04 0.48
N GLU A 220 -21.93 -5.36 1.46
CA GLU A 220 -23.33 -5.74 1.22
C GLU A 220 -24.13 -4.57 0.65
N ASN A 221 -23.98 -3.37 1.22
CA ASN A 221 -24.69 -2.17 0.81
C ASN A 221 -24.25 -1.69 -0.59
N GLU A 222 -22.93 -1.62 -0.84
CA GLU A 222 -22.33 -1.08 -2.07
C GLU A 222 -22.07 -2.16 -3.15
N LYS A 223 -22.49 -3.41 -2.91
CA LYS A 223 -22.28 -4.57 -3.80
C LYS A 223 -20.82 -4.71 -4.26
N LEU A 224 -19.87 -4.50 -3.35
CA LEU A 224 -18.44 -4.60 -3.65
C LEU A 224 -18.00 -6.06 -3.86
N ASP A 225 -16.86 -6.26 -4.52
CA ASP A 225 -16.29 -7.59 -4.73
C ASP A 225 -15.89 -8.24 -3.39
N LYS A 226 -16.37 -9.47 -3.14
CA LYS A 226 -16.05 -10.25 -1.92
C LYS A 226 -14.54 -10.51 -1.77
N GLY A 227 -13.76 -10.39 -2.84
CA GLY A 227 -12.30 -10.47 -2.81
C GLY A 227 -11.66 -9.39 -1.93
N PHE A 228 -12.30 -8.23 -1.75
CA PHE A 228 -11.81 -7.19 -0.84
C PHE A 228 -11.98 -7.56 0.64
N GLU A 229 -13.05 -8.27 1.01
CA GLU A 229 -13.24 -8.76 2.38
C GLU A 229 -12.12 -9.70 2.79
N LYS A 230 -11.84 -10.68 1.93
CA LYS A 230 -10.74 -11.62 2.12
C LYS A 230 -9.40 -10.90 2.20
N MET A 231 -9.20 -9.89 1.36
CA MET A 231 -7.99 -9.08 1.34
C MET A 231 -7.77 -8.34 2.66
N ILE A 232 -8.78 -7.65 3.18
CA ILE A 232 -8.70 -6.93 4.45
C ILE A 232 -8.54 -7.91 5.63
N SER A 233 -9.25 -9.04 5.59
CA SER A 233 -9.10 -10.09 6.60
C SER A 233 -7.68 -10.66 6.63
N ASN A 234 -7.06 -10.91 5.48
CA ASN A 234 -5.67 -11.37 5.40
C ASN A 234 -4.69 -10.32 5.94
N LEU A 235 -4.89 -9.04 5.62
CA LEU A 235 -4.08 -7.96 6.17
C LEU A 235 -4.20 -7.89 7.70
N LYS A 236 -5.42 -7.90 8.25
CA LYS A 236 -5.68 -7.82 9.70
C LYS A 236 -5.09 -8.99 10.48
N ASN A 237 -5.23 -10.21 9.96
CA ASN A 237 -4.91 -11.43 10.70
C ASN A 237 -3.47 -11.93 10.46
N TRP A 238 -2.85 -11.58 9.33
CA TRP A 238 -1.57 -12.13 8.93
C TRP A 238 -0.52 -11.07 8.58
N GLY A 239 -0.93 -9.81 8.42
CA GLY A 239 -0.07 -8.75 7.90
C GLY A 239 0.23 -8.92 6.40
N GLU A 240 -0.59 -9.69 5.68
CA GLU A 240 -0.46 -9.89 4.25
C GLU A 240 -0.98 -8.66 3.50
N VAL A 241 -0.04 -7.81 3.07
CA VAL A 241 -0.39 -6.58 2.36
C VAL A 241 -0.92 -6.89 0.97
N PRO A 242 -2.04 -6.27 0.56
CA PRO A 242 -2.56 -6.42 -0.79
C PRO A 242 -1.57 -5.97 -1.85
N ASN A 243 -1.71 -6.49 -3.08
CA ASN A 243 -0.96 -5.92 -4.19
C ASN A 243 -1.37 -4.45 -4.44
N ARG A 244 -0.47 -3.68 -5.06
CA ARG A 244 -0.66 -2.24 -5.27
C ARG A 244 -1.96 -1.90 -5.97
N GLN A 245 -2.34 -2.66 -7.00
CA GLN A 245 -3.56 -2.41 -7.77
C GLN A 245 -4.82 -2.57 -6.94
N ARG A 246 -4.89 -3.62 -6.11
CA ARG A 246 -6.03 -3.82 -5.20
C ARG A 246 -6.10 -2.76 -4.12
N LEU A 247 -4.96 -2.30 -3.61
CA LEU A 247 -4.94 -1.24 -2.61
C LEU A 247 -5.37 0.12 -3.19
N MET A 248 -4.92 0.46 -4.40
CA MET A 248 -5.40 1.65 -5.12
C MET A 248 -6.90 1.55 -5.43
N ALA A 249 -7.37 0.38 -5.88
CA ALA A 249 -8.79 0.16 -6.15
C ALA A 249 -9.64 0.29 -4.89
N LEU A 250 -9.15 -0.20 -3.74
CA LEU A 250 -9.81 -0.01 -2.45
C LEU A 250 -9.90 1.49 -2.11
N GLY A 251 -8.80 2.24 -2.25
CA GLY A 251 -8.82 3.68 -1.98
C GLY A 251 -9.81 4.44 -2.85
N ILE A 252 -9.86 4.14 -4.15
CA ILE A 252 -10.85 4.73 -5.07
C ILE A 252 -12.28 4.35 -4.64
N LYS A 253 -12.50 3.11 -4.19
CA LYS A 253 -13.82 2.65 -3.71
C LYS A 253 -14.24 3.26 -2.37
N LEU A 254 -13.28 3.73 -1.59
CA LEU A 254 -13.50 4.46 -0.34
C LEU A 254 -13.44 5.98 -0.58
N ASN A 255 -13.67 6.43 -1.82
CA ASN A 255 -13.70 7.85 -2.19
C ASN A 255 -12.46 8.65 -1.73
N MET A 256 -11.29 8.00 -1.67
CA MET A 256 -10.06 8.67 -1.30
C MET A 256 -9.54 9.57 -2.43
N SER A 257 -9.14 10.78 -2.08
CA SER A 257 -8.38 11.70 -2.93
C SER A 257 -6.97 11.16 -3.27
N CYS A 258 -6.28 11.82 -4.21
CA CYS A 258 -4.90 11.47 -4.58
C CYS A 258 -3.95 11.47 -3.37
N LEU A 259 -4.09 12.44 -2.47
CA LEU A 259 -3.26 12.56 -1.27
C LEU A 259 -3.48 11.38 -0.31
N GLU A 260 -4.74 11.01 -0.09
CA GLU A 260 -5.15 9.93 0.80
C GLU A 260 -4.75 8.56 0.26
N ILE A 261 -4.89 8.33 -1.07
CA ILE A 261 -4.36 7.13 -1.72
C ILE A 261 -2.83 7.05 -1.57
N ASN A 262 -2.12 8.17 -1.72
CA ASN A 262 -0.67 8.19 -1.50
C ASN A 262 -0.29 7.88 -0.06
N GLN A 263 -1.08 8.32 0.92
CA GLN A 263 -0.89 8.00 2.33
C GLN A 263 -1.17 6.51 2.62
N LEU A 264 -2.25 5.96 2.04
CA LEU A 264 -2.57 4.53 2.07
C LEU A 264 -1.41 3.68 1.54
N LEU A 265 -0.84 4.07 0.40
CA LEU A 265 0.32 3.41 -0.21
C LEU A 265 1.57 3.53 0.67
N TRP A 266 1.79 4.68 1.30
CA TRP A 266 2.90 4.89 2.22
C TRP A 266 2.82 3.98 3.45
N TYR A 267 1.64 3.85 4.05
CA TYR A 267 1.41 2.92 5.17
C TYR A 267 1.60 1.45 4.77
N ALA A 268 1.36 1.12 3.50
CA ALA A 268 1.67 -0.18 2.92
C ALA A 268 3.14 -0.36 2.53
N ASN A 269 4.02 0.62 2.83
CA ASN A 269 5.44 0.60 2.47
C ASN A 269 5.67 0.55 0.94
N MET A 270 4.80 1.24 0.19
CA MET A 270 4.88 1.42 -1.26
C MET A 270 5.19 2.88 -1.63
N GLU A 271 5.63 3.10 -2.88
CA GLU A 271 5.82 4.45 -3.42
C GLU A 271 4.48 5.14 -3.72
N LYS A 272 4.49 6.46 -3.81
CA LYS A 272 3.35 7.27 -4.29
C LYS A 272 2.93 6.86 -5.70
N LEU A 273 1.72 7.25 -6.12
CA LEU A 273 1.22 7.07 -7.49
C LEU A 273 2.27 7.55 -8.51
N CYS A 274 2.58 6.68 -9.47
CA CYS A 274 3.71 6.85 -10.37
C CYS A 274 3.22 7.22 -11.78
N PRO A 275 3.53 8.42 -12.30
CA PRO A 275 3.12 8.78 -13.66
C PRO A 275 3.79 7.90 -14.72
N LYS A 276 4.95 7.29 -14.41
CA LYS A 276 5.66 6.32 -15.28
C LYS A 276 5.03 4.91 -15.25
N ASP A 277 3.83 4.77 -14.71
CA ASP A 277 2.98 3.60 -14.88
C ASP A 277 1.70 4.04 -15.62
N LYS A 278 1.33 3.31 -16.67
CA LYS A 278 0.21 3.70 -17.52
C LYS A 278 -1.11 3.81 -16.76
N ILE A 279 -1.38 2.88 -15.84
CA ILE A 279 -2.64 2.84 -15.10
C ILE A 279 -2.63 3.93 -14.03
N GLU A 280 -1.53 4.07 -13.29
CA GLU A 280 -1.42 5.08 -12.25
C GLU A 280 -1.41 6.51 -12.82
N CYS A 281 -0.88 6.71 -14.02
CA CYS A 281 -0.98 7.97 -14.76
C CYS A 281 -2.44 8.35 -15.06
N ILE A 282 -3.27 7.38 -15.45
CA ILE A 282 -4.70 7.61 -15.68
C ILE A 282 -5.41 7.92 -14.36
N ILE A 283 -5.10 7.19 -13.29
CA ILE A 283 -5.66 7.44 -11.95
C ILE A 283 -5.31 8.86 -11.50
N LEU A 284 -4.05 9.30 -11.64
CA LEU A 284 -3.62 10.66 -11.31
C LEU A 284 -4.45 11.71 -12.06
N TYR A 285 -4.60 11.56 -13.39
CA TYR A 285 -5.41 12.46 -14.20
C TYR A 285 -6.86 12.54 -13.70
N VAL A 286 -7.51 11.39 -13.48
CA VAL A 286 -8.91 11.34 -13.07
C VAL A 286 -9.11 12.00 -11.71
N LEU A 287 -8.28 11.66 -10.72
CA LEU A 287 -8.40 12.22 -9.37
C LEU A 287 -8.15 13.72 -9.35
N SER A 288 -7.15 14.21 -10.09
CA SER A 288 -6.88 15.65 -10.19
C SER A 288 -8.03 16.42 -10.82
N ASN A 289 -8.72 15.85 -11.82
CA ASN A 289 -9.89 16.48 -12.41
C ASN A 289 -11.11 16.48 -11.47
N ILE A 290 -11.28 15.44 -10.63
CA ILE A 290 -12.30 15.42 -9.59
C ILE A 290 -12.05 16.52 -8.56
N ASP A 291 -10.79 16.69 -8.12
CA ASP A 291 -10.42 17.73 -7.14
C ASP A 291 -10.66 19.14 -7.72
N VAL A 292 -10.37 19.38 -9.00
CA VAL A 292 -10.66 20.65 -9.68
C VAL A 292 -12.17 20.89 -9.81
N ALA A 293 -12.95 19.86 -10.17
CA ALA A 293 -14.39 19.97 -10.33
C ALA A 293 -15.12 20.12 -8.98
N ASN A 294 -14.56 19.57 -7.90
CA ASN A 294 -15.14 19.59 -6.55
C ASN A 294 -14.08 20.02 -5.52
N PRO A 295 -13.74 21.32 -5.42
CA PRO A 295 -12.65 21.80 -4.57
C PRO A 295 -12.81 21.49 -3.07
N THR A 296 -14.03 21.21 -2.61
CA THR A 296 -14.33 20.85 -1.22
C THR A 296 -14.34 19.34 -0.95
N TYR A 297 -14.28 18.50 -1.99
CA TYR A 297 -14.34 17.03 -1.88
C TYR A 297 -13.31 16.49 -0.90
N GLN A 298 -12.05 16.88 -1.10
CA GLN A 298 -10.92 16.43 -0.30
C GLN A 298 -11.03 16.92 1.17
N THR A 299 -11.48 18.15 1.38
CA THR A 299 -11.64 18.75 2.71
C THR A 299 -12.80 18.11 3.49
N ASN A 300 -13.94 17.88 2.83
CA ASN A 300 -15.11 17.25 3.43
C ASN A 300 -14.83 15.80 3.84
N HIS A 301 -14.15 15.06 2.97
CA HIS A 301 -13.84 13.66 3.22
C HIS A 301 -12.84 13.48 4.37
N MET A 302 -11.80 14.32 4.44
CA MET A 302 -10.85 14.29 5.57
C MET A 302 -11.49 14.70 6.90
N ALA A 303 -12.44 15.63 6.90
CA ALA A 303 -13.17 16.00 8.12
C ALA A 303 -14.00 14.82 8.65
N LEU A 304 -14.68 14.08 7.77
CA LEU A 304 -15.44 12.88 8.14
C LEU A 304 -14.53 11.78 8.69
N VAL A 305 -13.41 11.50 8.03
CA VAL A 305 -12.43 10.49 8.50
C VAL A 305 -11.88 10.85 9.87
N SER A 306 -11.60 12.13 10.12
CA SER A 306 -11.15 12.59 11.44
C SER A 306 -12.19 12.33 12.52
N ALA A 307 -13.49 12.49 12.22
CA ALA A 307 -14.57 12.28 13.19
C ALA A 307 -14.79 10.79 13.53
N TYR A 308 -14.47 9.87 12.61
CA TYR A 308 -14.68 8.42 12.79
C TYR A 308 -13.40 7.64 13.17
N SER A 309 -12.25 8.30 13.24
CA SER A 309 -10.98 7.67 13.59
C SER A 309 -10.84 7.51 15.10
N ASP A 310 -10.71 6.27 15.58
CA ASP A 310 -10.34 5.99 16.98
C ASP A 310 -8.82 6.09 17.23
N ASN A 311 -8.04 6.41 16.18
CA ASN A 311 -6.58 6.51 16.25
C ASN A 311 -6.17 8.01 16.29
N PRO A 312 -5.63 8.50 17.43
CA PRO A 312 -5.27 9.91 17.59
C PRO A 312 -4.23 10.41 16.58
N HIS A 313 -3.36 9.52 16.09
CA HIS A 313 -2.35 9.88 15.11
C HIS A 313 -2.95 10.07 13.70
N ILE A 314 -3.97 9.28 13.36
CA ILE A 314 -4.70 9.45 12.09
C ILE A 314 -5.55 10.72 12.18
N GLU A 315 -6.19 10.97 13.33
CA GLU A 315 -6.93 12.21 13.59
C GLU A 315 -6.03 13.45 13.44
N GLU A 316 -4.89 13.47 14.13
CA GLU A 316 -3.91 14.57 14.06
C GLU A 316 -3.36 14.76 12.63
N GLN A 317 -3.13 13.67 11.89
CA GLN A 317 -2.70 13.76 10.49
C GLN A 317 -3.78 14.33 9.57
N CYS A 318 -5.03 13.86 9.69
CA CYS A 318 -6.15 14.43 8.94
C CYS A 318 -6.28 15.93 9.26
N LYS A 319 -6.17 16.32 10.53
CA LYS A 319 -6.15 17.72 10.96
C LYS A 319 -4.99 18.52 10.33
N ASN A 320 -3.77 17.97 10.31
CA ASN A 320 -2.62 18.64 9.71
C ASN A 320 -2.76 18.82 8.19
N LEU A 321 -3.28 17.81 7.48
CA LEU A 321 -3.54 17.89 6.04
C LEU A 321 -4.65 18.90 5.72
N LEU A 322 -5.69 18.96 6.56
CA LEU A 322 -6.76 19.95 6.46
C LEU A 322 -6.23 21.38 6.62
N VAL A 323 -5.33 21.62 7.59
CA VAL A 323 -4.68 22.92 7.80
C VAL A 323 -3.83 23.32 6.59
N GLU A 324 -3.09 22.38 5.99
CA GLU A 324 -2.26 22.62 4.80
C GLU A 324 -3.11 23.01 3.58
N LEU A 325 -4.28 22.39 3.41
CA LEU A 325 -5.19 22.64 2.28
C LEU A 325 -6.03 23.92 2.42
N THR A 326 -6.39 24.31 3.65
CA THR A 326 -7.29 25.45 3.90
C THR A 326 -6.57 26.76 4.23
N GLY A 327 -5.25 26.72 4.39
CA GLY A 327 -4.43 27.92 4.45
C GLY A 327 -4.65 28.79 5.69
N LEU A 328 -4.95 28.18 6.86
CA LEU A 328 -4.98 28.73 8.24
C LEU A 328 -6.31 28.60 9.02
N LYS A 329 -7.33 27.87 8.53
CA LYS A 329 -8.53 27.56 9.35
C LYS A 329 -8.26 26.41 10.32
N THR A 330 -8.79 26.50 11.54
CA THR A 330 -8.67 25.39 12.51
C THR A 330 -9.58 24.23 12.10
N SER A 331 -9.27 22.99 12.51
CA SER A 331 -10.09 21.82 12.14
C SER A 331 -11.55 21.93 12.57
N GLU A 332 -11.81 22.68 13.65
CA GLU A 332 -13.16 22.96 14.17
C GLU A 332 -13.95 23.85 13.20
N GLU A 333 -13.35 24.93 12.70
CA GLU A 333 -13.99 25.86 11.74
C GLU A 333 -14.35 25.15 10.42
N ILE A 334 -13.51 24.22 9.98
CA ILE A 334 -13.77 23.42 8.76
C ILE A 334 -14.91 22.43 9.02
N GLN A 335 -14.91 21.75 10.17
CA GLN A 335 -15.96 20.80 10.51
C GLN A 335 -17.34 21.47 10.58
N GLU A 336 -17.41 22.69 11.11
CA GLU A 336 -18.64 23.51 11.11
C GLU A 336 -19.08 23.90 9.68
N GLU A 337 -18.15 24.30 8.80
CA GLU A 337 -18.45 24.62 7.39
C GLU A 337 -18.95 23.39 6.61
N VAL A 338 -18.36 22.22 6.85
CA VAL A 338 -18.78 20.95 6.23
C VAL A 338 -20.17 20.54 6.73
N GLN A 339 -20.41 20.63 8.05
CA GLN A 339 -21.73 20.35 8.61
C GLN A 339 -22.80 21.33 8.10
N TYR A 340 -22.46 22.61 7.96
CA TYR A 340 -23.34 23.62 7.38
C TYR A 340 -23.66 23.30 5.93
N TYR A 341 -22.67 22.95 5.11
CA TYR A 341 -22.86 22.64 3.70
C TYR A 341 -23.66 21.35 3.48
N ILE A 342 -23.41 20.31 4.28
CA ILE A 342 -24.20 19.07 4.26
C ILE A 342 -25.65 19.38 4.63
N LYS A 343 -25.88 20.19 5.66
CA LYS A 343 -27.21 20.61 6.08
C LYS A 343 -27.93 21.43 5.00
N ASP A 344 -27.25 22.39 4.37
CA ASP A 344 -27.80 23.23 3.30
C ASP A 344 -28.12 22.39 2.04
N THR A 345 -27.22 21.47 1.68
CA THR A 345 -27.43 20.54 0.55
C THR A 345 -28.60 19.61 0.81
N LEU A 346 -28.72 19.03 2.00
CA LEU A 346 -29.85 18.19 2.40
C LEU A 346 -31.17 18.97 2.47
N GLN A 347 -31.14 20.25 2.84
CA GLN A 347 -32.31 21.14 2.84
C GLN A 347 -32.71 21.60 1.43
N SER A 348 -31.78 21.60 0.48
CA SER A 348 -32.01 21.96 -0.93
C SER A 348 -32.56 20.80 -1.77
N LEU A 349 -32.49 19.57 -1.25
CA LEU A 349 -33.06 18.37 -1.84
C LEU A 349 -34.48 18.21 -1.28
N ASP A 350 -35.49 18.36 -2.13
CA ASP A 350 -36.91 18.28 -1.79
C ASP A 350 -37.30 16.82 -1.48
N LEU A 351 -36.92 16.34 -0.29
CA LEU A 351 -37.15 14.97 0.19
C LEU A 351 -38.46 14.92 0.99
N GLU A 352 -39.33 13.97 0.66
CA GLU A 352 -40.64 13.80 1.30
C GLU A 352 -40.51 13.39 2.79
N ASP A 353 -41.50 13.77 3.61
CA ASP A 353 -41.50 13.74 5.07
C ASP A 353 -41.14 12.38 5.73
N GLU A 354 -41.16 11.25 5.00
CA GLU A 354 -40.79 9.93 5.52
C GLU A 354 -39.27 9.69 5.58
N ASP A 355 -38.45 10.48 4.89
CA ASP A 355 -36.98 10.37 4.87
C ASP A 355 -36.29 11.09 6.06
N TYR A 356 -37.06 11.77 6.92
CA TYR A 356 -36.56 12.50 8.10
C TYR A 356 -35.98 11.63 9.22
N GLY A 357 -36.12 10.31 9.17
CA GLY A 357 -35.60 9.39 10.19
C GLY A 357 -34.06 9.36 10.28
N MET A 358 -33.35 9.58 9.16
CA MET A 358 -31.89 9.69 9.13
C MET A 358 -31.39 11.05 9.62
N LEU A 359 -32.17 12.13 9.43
CA LEU A 359 -31.84 13.49 9.86
C LEU A 359 -31.77 13.64 11.38
N GLN A 360 -32.50 12.82 12.14
CA GLN A 360 -32.48 12.84 13.62
C GLN A 360 -31.14 12.42 14.23
N LEU A 361 -30.33 11.64 13.52
CA LEU A 361 -29.01 11.19 13.98
C LEU A 361 -27.90 12.24 13.84
N PHE A 362 -28.15 13.31 13.07
CA PHE A 362 -27.16 14.36 12.76
C PHE A 362 -27.46 15.71 13.46
N VAL A 363 -28.65 15.89 14.03
CA VAL A 363 -29.10 17.18 14.58
C VAL A 363 -29.04 17.25 16.12
N GLU A 364 -29.03 16.13 16.83
CA GLU A 364 -28.90 16.14 18.30
C GLU A 364 -27.44 16.25 18.74
N ASN A 365 -26.93 17.48 18.72
CA ASN A 365 -25.97 18.00 19.70
C ASN A 365 -25.92 19.52 19.56
N ASN A 366 -26.82 20.20 20.28
CA ASN A 366 -26.66 21.53 20.88
C ASN A 366 -28.02 22.23 21.01
N ILE A 367 -28.76 21.96 22.10
CA ILE A 367 -29.40 23.02 22.91
C ILE A 367 -29.37 22.55 24.36
N GLU A 368 -28.79 23.41 25.21
CA GLU A 368 -28.68 23.31 26.66
C GLU A 368 -29.98 22.88 27.37
N LYS A 369 -29.82 22.06 28.42
CA LYS A 369 -30.22 22.44 29.78
C LYS A 369 -29.20 21.99 30.80
#